data_AF-A0A0M2ZJ03-F1
#
_entry.id   AF-A0A0M2ZJ03-F1
#
_cell.length_a   1.000
_cell.length_b   1.000
_cell.length_c   1.000
_cell.angle_alpha   90.00
_cell.angle_beta   90.00
_cell.angle_gamma   90.00
#
_symmetry.space_group_name_H-M   'P 1'
#
loop_
_entity.id
_entity.type
_entity.pdbx_description
1 polymer ?
#
loop_
_entity_poly.entity_id
_entity_poly.type
_entity_poly.pdbx_seq_one_letter_code
_entity_poly.pdbx_strand_id
1 'polypeptide(L)'
;MVSVTPAVLLLGAAVGVSLATTVAPSTALAQPSYPTDDRGFIGTSVRCDAPRSAVSFGRTAQSLVAICLVPEGHYEYRGARLGDDAVLVVVAEPTVPGEFFAQKDGATYTVTAKDLVIRTDEWVRTEPMLQFETPPILAVETPAR
;
A
#
# COMPACT_ATOMS: atom_id res chain seq x y z
N MET A 1 91.99 -17.35 -2.67
CA MET A 1 92.14 -17.03 -1.24
C MET A 1 90.99 -16.09 -0.90
N VAL A 2 89.83 -16.65 -0.55
CA VAL A 2 89.28 -16.64 0.82
C VAL A 2 89.21 -15.23 1.39
N SER A 3 88.01 -14.65 1.51
CA SER A 3 87.38 -14.51 2.83
C SER A 3 85.96 -13.92 2.72
N VAL A 4 85.12 -14.35 3.66
CA VAL A 4 83.66 -14.21 3.72
C VAL A 4 83.28 -13.19 4.82
N THR A 5 82.27 -12.36 4.49
CA THR A 5 81.24 -11.55 5.23
C THR A 5 81.33 -11.28 6.75
N PRO A 6 80.68 -10.20 7.27
CA PRO A 6 79.24 -10.24 7.64
C PRO A 6 78.44 -8.93 7.36
N ALA A 7 77.21 -9.02 6.83
CA ALA A 7 75.91 -9.07 7.53
C ALA A 7 75.47 -7.75 8.18
N VAL A 8 74.47 -7.09 7.59
CA VAL A 8 73.58 -6.15 8.29
C VAL A 8 72.14 -6.52 7.93
N LEU A 9 71.41 -7.02 8.93
CA LEU A 9 69.96 -7.17 8.90
C LEU A 9 69.31 -5.78 8.91
N LEU A 10 68.35 -5.56 8.00
CA LEU A 10 67.38 -4.48 8.12
C LEU A 10 65.98 -5.09 8.23
N LEU A 11 65.39 -4.97 9.42
CA LEU A 11 64.00 -5.33 9.70
C LEU A 11 63.08 -4.29 9.04
N GLY A 12 62.33 -4.68 8.02
CA GLY A 12 61.22 -3.89 7.48
C GLY A 12 59.91 -4.25 8.17
N ALA A 13 59.38 -3.36 9.00
CA ALA A 13 58.03 -3.50 9.56
C ALA A 13 56.99 -3.03 8.53
N ALA A 14 56.24 -3.96 7.96
CA ALA A 14 55.11 -3.65 7.09
C ALA A 14 53.88 -3.30 7.95
N VAL A 15 53.48 -2.02 7.95
CA VAL A 15 52.22 -1.55 8.57
C VAL A 15 51.07 -1.91 7.63
N GLY A 16 50.33 -2.97 7.97
CA GLY A 16 49.09 -3.33 7.29
C GLY A 16 47.95 -2.41 7.75
N VAL A 17 47.45 -1.56 6.85
CA VAL A 17 46.27 -0.73 7.09
C VAL A 17 45.03 -1.58 6.78
N SER A 18 44.41 -2.13 7.82
CA SER A 18 43.15 -2.86 7.70
C SER A 18 41.99 -1.88 7.51
N LEU A 19 41.46 -1.78 6.29
CA LEU A 19 40.21 -1.08 6.00
C LEU A 19 39.04 -1.88 6.59
N ALA A 20 38.57 -1.50 7.78
CA ALA A 20 37.35 -2.03 8.36
C ALA A 20 36.14 -1.49 7.59
N THR A 21 35.52 -2.32 6.76
CA THR A 21 34.24 -2.02 6.12
C THR A 21 33.13 -2.11 7.17
N THR A 22 32.72 -0.95 7.69
CA THR A 22 31.55 -0.87 8.57
C THR A 22 30.28 -1.15 7.77
N VAL A 23 29.75 -2.36 7.89
CA VAL A 23 28.42 -2.72 7.36
C VAL A 23 27.38 -2.09 8.28
N ALA A 24 26.73 -1.02 7.82
CA ALA A 24 25.62 -0.43 8.56
C ALA A 24 24.42 -1.40 8.57
N PRO A 25 23.74 -1.60 9.72
CA PRO A 25 22.54 -2.41 9.77
C PRO A 25 21.40 -1.70 9.02
N SER A 26 20.84 -2.37 8.01
CA SER A 26 19.61 -1.93 7.35
C SER A 26 18.44 -2.01 8.34
N THR A 27 17.99 -0.88 8.87
CA THR A 27 16.75 -0.83 9.64
C THR A 27 15.58 -0.96 8.67
N ALA A 28 15.02 -2.17 8.55
CA ALA A 28 13.75 -2.38 7.87
C ALA A 28 12.66 -1.61 8.65
N LEU A 29 12.18 -0.49 8.10
CA LEU A 29 11.03 0.20 8.64
C LEU A 29 9.81 -0.74 8.54
N ALA A 30 9.14 -0.99 9.66
CA ALA A 30 7.89 -1.73 9.66
C ALA A 30 6.88 -1.00 8.77
N GLN A 31 6.26 -1.71 7.83
CA GLN A 31 5.16 -1.18 7.03
C GLN A 31 4.00 -0.80 7.96
N PRO A 32 3.30 0.32 7.73
CA PRO A 32 2.13 0.67 8.52
C PRO A 32 1.11 -0.47 8.46
N SER A 33 0.59 -0.89 9.62
CA SER A 33 -0.51 -1.83 9.69
C SER A 33 -1.83 -1.09 9.58
N TYR A 34 -2.76 -1.65 8.80
CA TYR A 34 -4.11 -1.12 8.64
C TYR A 34 -5.09 -2.18 9.13
N PRO A 35 -5.51 -2.15 10.41
CA PRO A 35 -6.48 -3.11 10.92
C PRO A 35 -7.83 -2.92 10.21
N THR A 36 -8.53 -4.03 9.97
CA THR A 36 -9.76 -4.05 9.16
C THR A 36 -10.93 -4.66 9.93
N ASP A 37 -12.14 -4.21 9.59
CA ASP A 37 -13.39 -4.89 9.90
C ASP A 37 -14.30 -4.97 8.66
N ASP A 38 -15.55 -5.38 8.84
CA ASP A 38 -16.53 -5.46 7.75
C ASP A 38 -16.85 -4.10 7.11
N ARG A 39 -16.41 -2.99 7.71
CA ARG A 39 -16.56 -1.63 7.19
C ARG A 39 -15.27 -1.08 6.57
N GLY A 40 -14.21 -1.89 6.47
CA GLY A 40 -12.94 -1.51 5.89
C GLY A 40 -11.88 -1.14 6.92
N PHE A 41 -11.01 -0.19 6.58
CA PHE A 41 -9.83 0.15 7.38
C PHE A 41 -10.18 0.97 8.63
N ILE A 42 -10.01 0.38 9.81
CA ILE A 42 -10.33 1.00 11.10
C ILE A 42 -9.45 2.24 11.32
N GLY A 43 -10.08 3.34 11.77
CA GLY A 43 -9.39 4.59 12.09
C GLY A 43 -9.01 5.45 10.88
N THR A 44 -9.49 5.10 9.69
CA THR A 44 -9.22 5.85 8.44
C THR A 44 -10.47 6.55 7.94
N SER A 45 -10.28 7.61 7.15
CA SER A 45 -11.34 8.36 6.47
C SER A 45 -11.99 7.59 5.31
N VAL A 46 -11.37 6.50 4.84
CA VAL A 46 -11.95 5.65 3.78
C VAL A 46 -12.95 4.64 4.31
N ARG A 47 -13.00 4.42 5.62
CA ARG A 47 -13.91 3.45 6.23
C ARG A 47 -15.37 3.80 5.93
N CYS A 48 -16.18 2.79 5.68
CA CYS A 48 -17.61 2.96 5.47
C CYS A 48 -18.34 3.30 6.77
N ASP A 49 -19.39 4.12 6.65
CA ASP A 49 -20.19 4.54 7.80
C ASP A 49 -21.17 3.44 8.23
N ALA A 50 -21.36 3.29 9.55
CA ALA A 50 -22.40 2.43 10.08
C ALA A 50 -23.80 2.91 9.62
N PRO A 51 -24.77 2.00 9.44
CA PRO A 51 -24.74 0.57 9.76
C PRO A 51 -24.20 -0.31 8.61
N ARG A 52 -23.62 0.26 7.55
CA ARG A 52 -23.32 -0.49 6.32
C ARG A 52 -21.87 -0.96 6.27
N SER A 53 -21.71 -2.13 5.69
CA SER A 53 -20.42 -2.77 5.45
C SER A 53 -19.83 -2.32 4.11
N ALA A 54 -18.52 -2.40 4.00
CA ALA A 54 -17.83 -2.28 2.73
C ALA A 54 -18.17 -3.50 1.88
N VAL A 55 -18.44 -3.31 0.59
CA VAL A 55 -18.59 -4.44 -0.34
C VAL A 55 -17.24 -4.91 -0.86
N SER A 56 -16.27 -4.00 -0.92
CA SER A 56 -14.87 -4.31 -1.13
C SER A 56 -13.99 -3.19 -0.59
N PHE A 57 -12.77 -3.50 -0.21
CA PHE A 57 -11.75 -2.51 0.12
C PHE A 57 -10.36 -3.08 -0.11
N GLY A 58 -9.38 -2.19 -0.33
CA GLY A 58 -8.03 -2.59 -0.64
C GLY A 58 -6.99 -1.54 -0.30
N ARG A 59 -5.76 -2.02 -0.14
CA ARG A 59 -4.56 -1.21 0.12
C ARG A 59 -3.56 -1.45 -0.98
N THR A 60 -3.00 -0.37 -1.50
CA THR A 60 -1.84 -0.39 -2.39
C THR A 60 -0.61 0.14 -1.64
N ALA A 61 0.53 0.28 -2.33
CA ALA A 61 1.68 0.98 -1.77
C ALA A 61 1.43 2.48 -1.53
N GLN A 62 0.43 3.09 -2.19
CA GLN A 62 0.23 4.54 -2.21
C GLN A 62 -1.19 4.99 -1.83
N SER A 63 -2.14 4.06 -1.74
CA SER A 63 -3.55 4.37 -1.58
C SER A 63 -4.26 3.38 -0.66
N LEU A 64 -5.31 3.85 0.00
CA LEU A 64 -6.39 3.04 0.55
C LEU A 64 -7.65 3.31 -0.25
N VAL A 65 -8.47 2.28 -0.44
CA VAL A 65 -9.76 2.40 -1.10
C VAL A 65 -10.80 1.53 -0.42
N ALA A 66 -12.02 2.04 -0.30
CA ALA A 66 -13.20 1.26 0.04
C ALA A 66 -14.34 1.57 -0.93
N ILE A 67 -15.13 0.55 -1.23
CA ILE A 67 -16.42 0.66 -1.90
C ILE A 67 -17.50 0.43 -0.84
N CYS A 68 -18.26 1.48 -0.55
CA CYS A 68 -19.30 1.48 0.46
C CYS A 68 -20.67 1.36 -0.19
N LEU A 69 -21.52 0.47 0.33
CA LEU A 69 -22.95 0.50 0.02
C LEU A 69 -23.60 1.60 0.87
N VAL A 70 -24.43 2.45 0.29
CA VAL A 70 -25.14 3.54 1.00
C VAL A 70 -26.67 3.30 1.02
N PRO A 71 -27.46 4.00 1.89
CA PRO A 71 -28.88 3.69 2.11
C PRO A 71 -29.73 3.62 0.86
N GLU A 72 -29.40 4.43 -0.12
CA GLU A 72 -30.16 4.63 -1.33
C GLU A 72 -29.84 3.56 -2.39
N GLY A 73 -29.01 2.57 -2.04
CA GLY A 73 -28.70 1.40 -2.87
C GLY A 73 -27.63 1.63 -3.94
N HIS A 74 -26.96 2.79 -3.93
CA HIS A 74 -25.78 3.05 -4.76
C HIS A 74 -24.49 2.74 -4.00
N TYR A 75 -23.36 2.79 -4.72
CA TYR A 75 -22.05 2.62 -4.14
C TYR A 75 -21.33 3.96 -4.06
N GLU A 76 -20.49 4.11 -3.05
CA GLU A 76 -19.51 5.18 -2.93
C GLU A 76 -18.10 4.60 -3.05
N TYR A 77 -17.28 5.22 -3.89
CA TYR A 77 -15.84 5.10 -3.82
C TYR A 77 -15.33 6.06 -2.74
N ARG A 78 -14.57 5.53 -1.77
CA ARG A 78 -13.80 6.30 -0.79
C ARG A 78 -12.33 5.97 -0.94
N GLY A 79 -11.54 6.89 -1.50
CA GLY A 79 -10.11 6.72 -1.71
C GLY A 79 -9.31 7.70 -0.86
N ALA A 80 -8.21 7.25 -0.26
CA ALA A 80 -7.24 8.11 0.41
C ALA A 80 -5.83 7.85 -0.10
N ARG A 81 -5.09 8.91 -0.35
CA ARG A 81 -3.68 8.84 -0.74
C ARG A 81 -2.81 8.83 0.52
N LEU A 82 -2.00 7.78 0.69
CA LEU A 82 -1.19 7.57 1.89
C LEU A 82 -0.07 8.60 2.10
N GLY A 83 0.30 9.35 1.05
CA GLY A 83 1.37 10.33 1.14
C GLY A 83 0.98 11.64 1.83
N ASP A 84 -0.31 11.98 1.82
CA ASP A 84 -0.83 13.26 2.31
C ASP A 84 -2.24 13.16 2.92
N ASP A 85 -2.75 11.95 3.08
CA ASP A 85 -4.09 11.62 3.57
C ASP A 85 -5.23 12.35 2.82
N ALA A 86 -4.99 12.76 1.58
CA ALA A 86 -6.01 13.40 0.76
C ALA A 86 -7.12 12.40 0.42
N VAL A 87 -8.36 12.77 0.73
CA VAL A 87 -9.54 11.89 0.60
C VAL A 87 -10.41 12.31 -0.58
N LEU A 88 -10.88 11.33 -1.32
CA LEU A 88 -11.87 11.45 -2.37
C LEU A 88 -13.07 10.55 -2.04
N VAL A 89 -14.26 11.16 -1.97
CA VAL A 89 -15.53 10.42 -1.88
C VAL A 89 -16.40 10.81 -3.06
N VAL A 90 -16.83 9.83 -3.84
CA VAL A 90 -17.70 10.00 -5.02
C VAL A 90 -18.55 8.76 -5.26
N VAL A 91 -19.61 8.92 -6.06
CA VAL A 91 -20.42 7.78 -6.52
C VAL A 91 -19.56 6.80 -7.31
N ALA A 92 -19.80 5.51 -7.08
CA ALA A 92 -19.22 4.41 -7.81
C ALA A 92 -20.31 3.55 -8.46
N GLU A 93 -19.96 2.95 -9.59
CA GLU A 93 -20.82 2.10 -10.39
C GLU A 93 -20.15 0.72 -10.55
N PRO A 94 -20.86 -0.39 -10.33
CA PRO A 94 -20.34 -1.71 -10.66
C PRO A 94 -20.35 -1.87 -12.17
N THR A 95 -19.23 -2.27 -12.76
CA THR A 95 -19.12 -2.48 -14.22
C THR A 95 -19.29 -3.96 -14.56
N VAL A 96 -18.55 -4.81 -13.84
CA VAL A 96 -18.63 -6.28 -13.88
C VAL A 96 -18.46 -6.81 -12.46
N PRO A 97 -18.77 -8.09 -12.17
CA PRO A 97 -18.58 -8.64 -10.84
C PRO A 97 -17.15 -8.44 -10.32
N GLY A 98 -17.02 -7.75 -9.19
CA GLY A 98 -15.72 -7.47 -8.55
C GLY A 98 -14.96 -6.26 -9.10
N GLU A 99 -15.55 -5.50 -10.02
CA GLU A 99 -14.99 -4.25 -10.53
C GLU A 99 -15.95 -3.08 -10.26
N PHE A 100 -15.38 -1.98 -9.76
CA PHE A 100 -16.10 -0.73 -9.53
C PHE A 100 -15.41 0.42 -10.23
N PHE A 101 -16.21 1.27 -10.87
CA PHE A 101 -15.77 2.48 -11.56
C PHE A 101 -16.28 3.71 -10.83
N ALA A 102 -15.42 4.71 -10.66
CA ALA A 102 -15.79 6.02 -10.17
C ALA A 102 -15.10 7.11 -11.00
N GLN A 103 -15.66 8.30 -11.03
CA GLN A 103 -15.10 9.43 -11.76
C GLN A 103 -15.32 10.75 -11.02
N LYS A 104 -14.33 11.64 -11.09
CA LYS A 104 -14.44 13.02 -10.64
C LYS A 104 -13.46 13.91 -11.40
N ASP A 105 -13.89 15.10 -11.80
CA ASP A 105 -13.01 16.16 -12.33
C ASP A 105 -12.05 15.67 -13.45
N GLY A 106 -12.53 14.82 -14.36
CA GLY A 106 -11.75 14.25 -15.47
C GLY A 106 -10.84 13.08 -15.11
N ALA A 107 -10.76 12.68 -13.84
CA ALA A 107 -10.06 11.49 -13.38
C ALA A 107 -11.01 10.31 -13.16
N THR A 108 -10.61 9.12 -13.58
CA THR A 108 -11.34 7.86 -13.35
C THR A 108 -10.58 6.94 -12.41
N TYR A 109 -11.32 6.16 -11.64
CA TYR A 109 -10.84 5.23 -10.64
C TYR A 109 -11.51 3.88 -10.87
N THR A 110 -10.74 2.89 -11.29
CA THR A 110 -11.22 1.51 -11.46
C THR A 110 -10.60 0.64 -10.38
N VAL A 111 -11.45 0.02 -9.56
CA VAL A 111 -11.06 -0.82 -8.43
C VAL A 111 -11.35 -2.26 -8.77
N THR A 112 -10.32 -3.10 -8.68
CA THR A 112 -10.44 -4.56 -8.79
C THR A 112 -9.68 -5.22 -7.64
N ALA A 113 -9.85 -6.54 -7.49
CA ALA A 113 -9.05 -7.32 -6.55
C ALA A 113 -7.54 -7.29 -6.85
N LYS A 114 -7.16 -6.95 -8.09
CA LYS A 114 -5.77 -6.97 -8.53
C LYS A 114 -5.11 -5.62 -8.39
N ASP A 115 -5.76 -4.57 -8.89
CA ASP A 115 -5.17 -3.25 -9.03
C ASP A 115 -6.21 -2.14 -8.78
N LEU A 116 -5.74 -0.98 -8.32
CA LEU A 116 -6.41 0.32 -8.46
C LEU A 116 -5.82 1.02 -9.68
N VAL A 117 -6.65 1.30 -10.68
CA VAL A 117 -6.26 2.06 -11.87
C VAL A 117 -6.82 3.46 -11.77
N ILE A 118 -5.92 4.45 -11.77
CA ILE A 118 -6.25 5.87 -11.81
C ILE A 118 -5.84 6.40 -13.18
N ARG A 119 -6.75 7.07 -13.87
CA ARG A 119 -6.53 7.56 -15.23
C ARG A 119 -7.06 8.97 -15.39
N THR A 120 -6.28 9.81 -16.05
CA THR A 120 -6.70 11.08 -16.64
C THR A 120 -6.54 11.00 -18.16
N ASP A 121 -6.76 12.11 -18.85
CA ASP A 121 -6.39 12.31 -20.25
C ASP A 121 -4.86 12.28 -20.47
N GLU A 122 -4.09 12.79 -19.52
CA GLU A 122 -2.63 12.91 -19.59
C GLU A 122 -1.87 11.64 -19.17
N TRP A 123 -2.37 10.91 -18.17
CA TRP A 123 -1.60 9.80 -17.59
C TRP A 123 -2.47 8.66 -17.05
N VAL A 124 -1.82 7.52 -16.86
CA VAL A 124 -2.39 6.33 -16.23
C VAL A 124 -1.44 5.84 -15.15
N ARG A 125 -1.98 5.61 -13.96
CA ARG A 125 -1.27 4.98 -12.85
C ARG A 125 -1.99 3.71 -12.45
N THR A 126 -1.28 2.60 -12.52
CA THR A 126 -1.76 1.30 -12.05
C THR A 126 -1.07 0.98 -10.75
N GLU A 127 -1.83 0.81 -9.68
CA GLU A 127 -1.34 0.47 -8.35
C GLU A 127 -1.76 -0.95 -7.97
N PRO A 128 -0.82 -1.89 -7.82
CA PRO A 128 -1.15 -3.25 -7.38
C PRO A 128 -1.73 -3.27 -5.98
N MET A 129 -2.77 -4.09 -5.78
CA MET A 129 -3.33 -4.37 -4.46
C MET A 129 -2.34 -5.24 -3.66
N LEU A 130 -1.96 -4.74 -2.49
CA LEU A 130 -1.18 -5.46 -1.48
C LEU A 130 -2.08 -6.20 -0.49
N GLN A 131 -3.33 -5.73 -0.36
CA GLN A 131 -4.40 -6.32 0.44
C GLN A 131 -5.71 -5.98 -0.27
N PHE A 132 -6.60 -6.95 -0.37
CA PHE A 132 -7.95 -6.75 -0.89
C PHE A 132 -8.91 -7.70 -0.17
N GLU A 133 -10.03 -7.16 0.28
CA GLU A 133 -11.04 -7.91 1.02
C GLU A 133 -12.44 -7.58 0.47
N THR A 134 -13.29 -8.59 0.45
CA THR A 134 -14.71 -8.49 0.11
C THR A 134 -15.50 -9.09 1.27
N PRO A 135 -15.84 -8.29 2.30
CA PRO A 135 -16.65 -8.78 3.39
C PRO A 135 -17.95 -9.40 2.86
N PRO A 136 -18.44 -10.47 3.50
CA PRO A 136 -19.77 -10.95 3.19
C PRO A 136 -20.75 -9.81 3.43
N ILE A 137 -21.54 -9.48 2.41
CA ILE A 137 -22.68 -8.58 2.56
C ILE A 137 -23.67 -9.34 3.42
N LEU A 138 -23.60 -9.13 4.74
CA LEU A 138 -24.58 -9.69 5.65
C LEU A 138 -25.91 -9.07 5.24
N ALA A 139 -26.81 -9.88 4.68
CA ALA A 139 -28.17 -9.47 4.48
C ALA A 139 -28.67 -8.99 5.84
N VAL A 140 -28.89 -7.67 5.97
CA VAL A 140 -29.51 -7.10 7.15
C VAL A 140 -30.77 -7.92 7.39
N GLU A 141 -30.80 -8.67 8.49
CA GLU A 141 -31.95 -9.47 8.88
C GLU A 141 -33.16 -8.55 8.81
N THR A 142 -34.06 -8.85 7.87
CA THR A 142 -35.34 -8.14 7.78
C THR A 142 -36.05 -8.41 9.10
N PRO A 143 -36.36 -7.40 9.93
CA PRO A 143 -37.08 -7.66 11.17
C PRO A 143 -38.41 -8.31 10.80
N ALA A 144 -38.60 -9.55 11.24
CA ALA A 144 -39.86 -10.26 11.09
C ALA A 144 -40.95 -9.41 11.78
N ARG A 145 -41.98 -9.06 11.00
CA ARG A 145 -43.15 -8.33 11.49
C ARG A 145 -44.06 -9.23 12.32
#